data_AF-A0A240U512-F1
#
_entry.id   AF-A0A240U512-F1
#
_cell.length_a   1.000
_cell.length_b   1.000
_cell.length_c   1.000
_cell.angle_alpha   90.00
_cell.angle_beta   90.00
_cell.angle_gamma   90.00
#
_symmetry.space_group_name_H-M   'P 1'
#
loop_
_entity.id
_entity.type
_entity.pdbx_description
1 polymer ?
#
loop_
_entity_poly.entity_id
_entity_poly.type
_entity_poly.pdbx_seq_one_letter_code
_entity_poly.pdbx_strand_id
1 'polypeptide(L)'
;MPAFSRTQVWLILLAITATTYWIGEAGLSGHGSMVPVLALFGLAFAKGLLVCLDFLELRHAPALWRWLVVGWLAMVVALIVLAYWISLR
;
A
#
# COMPACT_ATOMS: atom_id res chain seq x y z
N MET A 1 -6.98 17.57 7.99
CA MET A 1 -6.06 16.91 7.05
C MET A 1 -6.07 17.74 5.78
N PRO A 2 -4.93 18.31 5.34
CA PRO A 2 -4.91 19.16 4.16
C PRO A 2 -5.45 18.38 2.95
N ALA A 3 -6.35 18.99 2.18
CA ALA A 3 -6.87 18.38 0.97
C ALA A 3 -5.78 18.47 -0.10
N PHE A 4 -5.06 17.36 -0.33
CA PHE A 4 -4.16 17.27 -1.47
C PHE A 4 -4.97 17.47 -2.75
N SER A 5 -4.46 18.26 -3.68
CA SER A 5 -5.05 18.36 -5.02
C SER A 5 -4.99 16.99 -5.72
N ARG A 6 -5.94 16.72 -6.60
CA ARG A 6 -5.99 15.47 -7.38
C ARG A 6 -4.67 15.19 -8.12
N THR A 7 -4.00 16.25 -8.58
CA THR A 7 -2.67 16.18 -9.22
C THR A 7 -1.57 15.74 -8.25
N GLN A 8 -1.60 16.21 -7.00
CA GLN A 8 -0.64 15.76 -5.98
C GLN A 8 -0.82 14.28 -5.64
N VAL A 9 -2.07 13.81 -5.48
CA VAL A 9 -2.34 12.39 -5.25
C VAL A 9 -1.84 11.56 -6.43
N TRP A 10 -2.09 12.01 -7.66
CA TRP A 10 -1.58 11.36 -8.85
C TRP A 10 -0.04 11.29 -8.90
N LEU A 11 0.66 12.38 -8.55
CA LEU A 11 2.13 12.41 -8.46
C LEU A 11 2.66 11.46 -7.39
N ILE A 12 2.01 11.41 -6.22
CA ILE A 12 2.37 10.47 -5.15
C ILE A 12 2.21 9.02 -5.64
N LEU A 13 1.12 8.70 -6.34
CA LEU A 13 0.89 7.38 -6.90
C LEU A 13 1.95 6.99 -7.94
N LEU A 14 2.38 7.94 -8.77
CA LEU A 14 3.50 7.72 -9.70
C LEU A 14 4.81 7.45 -8.96
N ALA A 15 5.14 8.26 -7.95
CA ALA A 15 6.35 8.08 -7.15
C ALA A 15 6.36 6.72 -6.43
N ILE A 16 5.23 6.32 -5.84
CA ILE A 16 5.08 4.98 -5.26
C ILE A 16 5.34 3.90 -6.31
N THR A 17 4.75 4.04 -7.49
CA THR A 17 4.89 3.04 -8.56
C THR A 17 6.33 2.92 -9.06
N ALA A 18 7.00 4.05 -9.32
CA ALA A 18 8.41 4.09 -9.70
C ALA A 18 9.30 3.44 -8.63
N THR A 19 9.02 3.71 -7.35
CA THR A 19 9.76 3.11 -6.22
C THR A 19 9.57 1.60 -6.18
N THR A 20 8.33 1.11 -6.30
CA THR A 20 8.06 -0.34 -6.31
C THR A 20 8.69 -1.05 -7.51
N TYR A 21 8.70 -0.40 -8.69
CA TYR A 21 9.33 -0.92 -9.89
C TYR A 21 10.85 -1.04 -9.70
N TRP A 22 11.49 0.02 -9.19
CA TRP A 22 12.92 0.03 -8.91
C TRP A 22 13.34 -1.04 -7.90
N ILE A 23 12.57 -1.24 -6.82
CA ILE A 23 12.82 -2.31 -5.83
C ILE A 23 12.74 -3.69 -6.50
N GLY A 24 11.79 -3.89 -7.41
CA GLY A 24 11.63 -5.15 -8.15
C GLY A 24 12.79 -5.44 -9.10
N GLU A 25 13.15 -4.46 -9.94
CA GLU A 25 14.28 -4.57 -10.88
C GLU A 25 15.62 -4.72 -10.18
N ALA A 26 15.82 -4.08 -9.04
CA ALA A 26 17.04 -4.20 -8.25
C ALA A 26 17.21 -5.59 -7.60
N GLY A 27 16.22 -6.50 -7.71
CA GLY A 27 16.30 -7.85 -7.15
C GLY A 27 16.36 -7.89 -5.62
N LEU A 28 16.02 -6.79 -4.95
CA LEU A 28 16.16 -6.65 -3.50
C LEU A 28 15.25 -7.63 -2.74
N SER A 29 14.14 -8.03 -3.34
CA SER A 29 13.17 -9.00 -2.79
C SER A 29 13.68 -10.44 -2.70
N GLY A 30 14.74 -10.82 -3.41
CA GLY A 30 15.28 -12.19 -3.43
C GLY A 30 16.29 -12.53 -2.33
N HIS A 31 16.78 -11.54 -1.58
CA HIS A 31 17.94 -11.70 -0.68
C HIS A 31 17.63 -12.29 0.71
N GLY A 32 16.44 -12.88 0.91
CA GLY A 32 16.04 -13.44 2.22
C GLY A 32 15.85 -12.38 3.31
N SER A 33 15.73 -11.09 2.94
CA SER A 33 15.52 -9.99 3.87
C SER A 33 14.05 -9.57 3.91
N MET A 34 13.52 -9.40 5.11
CA MET A 34 12.16 -8.91 5.36
C MET A 34 11.98 -7.43 4.95
N VAL A 35 13.07 -6.66 4.90
CA VAL A 35 13.03 -5.20 4.70
C VAL A 35 12.39 -4.79 3.36
N PRO A 36 12.84 -5.30 2.19
CA PRO A 36 12.22 -4.94 0.90
C PRO A 36 10.76 -5.37 0.80
N VAL A 37 10.38 -6.49 1.44
CA VAL A 37 8.98 -6.93 1.48
C VAL A 37 8.11 -5.99 2.30
N LEU A 38 8.56 -5.58 3.48
CA LEU A 38 7.84 -4.58 4.28
C LEU A 38 7.74 -3.23 3.57
N ALA A 39 8.79 -2.81 2.86
CA ALA A 39 8.75 -1.58 2.05
C ALA A 39 7.72 -1.68 0.92
N LEU A 40 7.72 -2.78 0.15
CA LEU A 40 6.76 -3.01 -0.94
C LEU A 40 5.32 -3.04 -0.44
N PHE A 41 5.04 -3.79 0.63
CA PHE A 41 3.69 -3.87 1.18
C PHE A 41 3.24 -2.60 1.90
N GLY A 42 4.16 -1.86 2.53
CA GLY A 42 3.88 -0.53 3.07
C GLY A 42 3.50 0.47 1.97
N LEU A 43 4.23 0.47 0.87
CA LEU A 43 3.93 1.28 -0.32
C LEU A 43 2.60 0.87 -0.97
N ALA A 44 2.34 -0.43 -1.10
CA ALA A 44 1.08 -0.94 -1.62
C ALA A 44 -0.11 -0.55 -0.73
N PHE A 45 0.06 -0.62 0.59
CA PHE A 45 -0.96 -0.20 1.55
C PHE A 45 -1.24 1.30 1.45
N ALA A 46 -0.19 2.14 1.44
CA ALA A 46 -0.34 3.58 1.28
C ALA A 46 -1.04 3.95 -0.04
N LYS A 47 -0.67 3.29 -1.15
CA LYS A 47 -1.32 3.43 -2.45
C LYS A 47 -2.80 3.03 -2.40
N GLY A 48 -3.12 1.91 -1.78
CA GLY A 48 -4.49 1.45 -1.59
C GLY A 48 -5.34 2.42 -0.78
N LEU A 49 -4.79 3.00 0.29
CA LEU A 49 -5.47 4.02 1.09
C LEU A 49 -5.79 5.28 0.28
N LEU A 50 -4.83 5.79 -0.49
CA LEU A 50 -5.04 6.96 -1.35
C LEU A 50 -6.13 6.70 -2.40
N VAL A 51 -6.10 5.53 -3.05
CA VAL A 51 -7.12 5.16 -4.04
C VAL A 51 -8.50 5.04 -3.38
N CYS A 52 -8.59 4.38 -2.23
CA CYS A 52 -9.86 4.22 -1.52
C CYS A 52 -10.44 5.57 -1.08
N LEU A 53 -9.63 6.43 -0.47
CA LEU A 53 -10.13 7.67 0.12
C LEU A 53 -10.39 8.75 -0.94
N ASP A 54 -9.50 8.90 -1.93
CA ASP A 54 -9.53 10.03 -2.88
C ASP A 54 -10.16 9.69 -4.23
N PHE A 55 -10.06 8.45 -4.73
CA PHE A 55 -10.61 8.06 -6.04
C PHE A 55 -11.94 7.32 -5.94
N LEU A 56 -12.10 6.44 -4.94
CA LEU A 56 -13.39 5.79 -4.65
C LEU A 56 -14.32 6.69 -3.81
N GLU A 57 -13.87 7.90 -3.48
CA GLU A 57 -14.59 8.90 -2.67
C GLU A 57 -15.14 8.35 -1.34
N LEU A 58 -14.56 7.25 -0.82
CA LEU A 58 -14.92 6.66 0.48
C LEU A 58 -14.70 7.64 1.66
N ARG A 59 -14.01 8.76 1.41
CA ARG A 59 -13.96 9.90 2.32
C ARG A 59 -15.35 10.42 2.72
N HIS A 60 -16.28 10.49 1.77
CA HIS A 60 -17.64 11.01 1.99
C HIS A 60 -18.65 9.91 2.29
N ALA A 61 -18.25 8.65 2.15
CA ALA A 61 -19.09 7.49 2.45
C ALA A 61 -19.30 7.29 3.97
N PRO A 62 -20.34 6.56 4.38
CA PRO A 62 -20.56 6.20 5.77
C PRO A 62 -19.34 5.50 6.38
N ALA A 63 -19.04 5.80 7.64
CA ALA A 63 -17.84 5.32 8.31
C ALA A 63 -17.70 3.78 8.26
N LEU A 64 -18.81 3.03 8.32
CA LEU A 64 -18.81 1.57 8.24
C LEU A 64 -18.11 1.05 6.98
N TRP A 65 -18.46 1.60 5.81
CA TRP A 65 -17.88 1.18 4.53
C TRP A 65 -16.39 1.53 4.43
N ARG A 66 -16.02 2.71 4.91
CA ARG A 66 -14.63 3.13 4.95
C ARG A 66 -13.78 2.19 5.81
N TRP A 67 -14.25 1.85 7.02
CA TRP A 67 -13.54 0.95 7.91
C TRP A 67 -13.51 -0.49 7.40
N LEU A 68 -14.57 -0.95 6.75
CA LEU A 68 -14.62 -2.29 6.17
C LEU A 68 -13.59 -2.46 5.05
N VAL A 69 -13.49 -1.50 4.13
CA VAL A 69 -12.50 -1.55 3.03
C VAL A 69 -11.08 -1.37 3.55
N VAL A 70 -10.83 -0.40 4.42
CA VAL A 70 -9.49 -0.17 4.99
C VAL A 70 -9.05 -1.35 5.87
N GLY A 71 -9.96 -1.88 6.69
CA GLY A 71 -9.71 -3.04 7.54
C GLY A 71 -9.44 -4.29 6.73
N TRP A 72 -10.20 -4.52 5.65
CA TRP A 72 -9.94 -5.62 4.72
C TRP A 72 -8.56 -5.49 4.05
N LEU A 73 -8.20 -4.31 3.56
CA LEU A 73 -6.89 -4.07 2.96
C LEU A 73 -5.76 -4.33 3.96
N ALA A 74 -5.89 -3.82 5.19
CA ALA A 74 -4.93 -4.03 6.27
C ALA A 74 -4.78 -5.52 6.61
N MET A 75 -5.91 -6.25 6.68
CA MET A 75 -5.93 -7.69 6.93
C MET A 75 -5.20 -8.46 5.84
N VAL A 76 -5.47 -8.18 4.56
CA VAL A 76 -4.80 -8.85 3.44
C VAL A 76 -3.29 -8.60 3.47
N VAL A 77 -2.87 -7.35 3.67
CA VAL A 77 -1.44 -7.01 3.75
C VAL A 77 -0.78 -7.73 4.94
N ALA A 78 -1.43 -7.74 6.10
CA ALA A 78 -0.91 -8.42 7.29
C ALA A 78 -0.76 -9.94 7.06
N LEU A 79 -1.74 -10.59 6.42
CA LEU A 79 -1.69 -12.02 6.10
C LEU A 79 -0.54 -12.34 5.14
N ILE A 80 -0.31 -11.51 4.12
CA ILE A 80 0.79 -11.75 3.17
C ILE A 80 2.16 -11.56 3.84
N VAL A 81 2.31 -10.51 4.66
CA VAL A 81 3.55 -10.29 5.43
C VAL A 81 3.80 -11.43 6.41
N LEU A 82 2.75 -11.93 7.07
CA LEU A 82 2.85 -13.08 7.96
C LEU A 82 3.25 -14.34 7.20
N ALA A 83 2.64 -14.61 6.05
CA ALA A 83 2.99 -15.77 5.21
C ALA A 83 4.46 -15.71 4.75
N TYR A 84 4.93 -14.54 4.34
CA TYR A 84 6.34 -14.35 3.96
C TYR A 84 7.28 -14.53 5.17
N TRP A 85 6.91 -14.04 6.36
CA TRP A 85 7.67 -14.32 7.57
C TRP A 85 7.76 -15.83 7.85
N ILE A 86 6.64 -16.54 7.75
CA ILE A 86 6.63 -18.00 7.95
C ILE A 86 7.54 -18.67 6.91
N SER A 87 7.54 -18.21 5.66
CA SER A 87 8.41 -18.76 4.61
C SER A 87 9.90 -18.47 4.79
N LEU A 88 10.25 -17.43 5.55
CA LEU A 88 11.64 -17.07 5.86
C LEU A 88 12.22 -17.86 7.03
N ARG A 89 11.37 -18.49 7.85
CA ARG A 89 11.80 -19.38 8.94
C ARG A 89 11.90 -20.81 8.45
#